data_AF-A0A6M8MEZ3-F1
#
_entry.id   AF-A0A6M8MEZ3-F1
#
_cell.length_a   1.000
_cell.length_b   1.000
_cell.length_c   1.000
_cell.angle_alpha   90.00
_cell.angle_beta   90.00
_cell.angle_gamma   90.00
#
_symmetry.space_group_name_H-M   'P 1'
#
loop_
_entity.id
_entity.type
_entity.pdbx_description
1 polymer ?
#
loop_
_entity_poly.entity_id
_entity_poly.type
_entity_poly.pdbx_seq_one_letter_code
_entity_poly.pdbx_strand_id
1 'polypeptide(L)'
;MEKLMKTEALGSPSVPTAEQDGLVPTSELENDLMITFDVPDFVKTGDSYQLLLNNREVGPSQRFPIPDPETSAKVTAHIPKNEFVGDGMYEIAYRYITYPGGNIADSKPALIHVDRTKPGATLLAPLIFPTATFGDQLVGLLPGYSGMEPGDIIQTLLNGVAGPAHQVQADELTLRPIEIPFSREHLQAHAAETVSIEYVVTDRAGNVSITSLPAMVSLKL
;
A
#
# COMPACT_ATOMS: atom_id res chain seq x y z
N MET A 1 -20.87 -3.27 48.22
CA MET A 1 -20.80 -4.23 47.09
C MET A 1 -20.04 -3.54 45.97
N GLU A 2 -18.77 -3.88 45.88
CA GLU A 2 -17.83 -3.42 44.86
C GLU A 2 -18.27 -4.01 43.53
N LYS A 3 -18.90 -3.20 42.69
CA LYS A 3 -19.27 -3.60 41.33
C LYS A 3 -17.97 -3.65 40.55
N LEU A 4 -17.36 -4.84 40.51
CA LEU A 4 -16.24 -5.20 39.66
C LEU A 4 -16.51 -4.62 38.27
N MET A 5 -15.83 -3.52 37.91
CA MET A 5 -15.87 -3.00 36.57
C MET A 5 -15.32 -4.11 35.68
N LYS A 6 -16.19 -4.74 34.89
CA LYS A 6 -15.73 -5.39 33.66
C LYS A 6 -15.01 -4.28 32.90
N THR A 7 -13.69 -4.36 32.80
CA THR A 7 -12.93 -3.55 31.84
C THR A 7 -13.45 -3.95 30.47
N GLU A 8 -14.40 -3.18 29.93
CA GLU A 8 -14.77 -3.36 28.53
C GLU A 8 -13.52 -3.04 27.71
N ALA A 9 -13.10 -4.01 26.90
CA ALA A 9 -11.89 -3.87 26.12
C ALA A 9 -12.10 -2.81 25.05
N LEU A 10 -11.27 -1.77 25.08
CA LEU A 10 -11.22 -0.73 24.06
C LEU A 10 -10.95 -1.35 22.68
N GLY A 11 -11.77 -0.97 21.69
CA GLY A 11 -11.66 -1.46 20.32
C GLY A 11 -10.41 -0.94 19.61
N SER A 12 -9.92 -1.68 18.61
CA SER A 12 -8.77 -1.25 17.80
C SER A 12 -9.12 0.00 16.99
N PRO A 13 -8.15 0.91 16.77
CA PRO A 13 -8.32 1.94 15.75
C PRO A 13 -8.36 1.33 14.35
N SER A 14 -8.79 2.13 13.38
CA SER A 14 -8.81 1.80 11.96
C SER A 14 -7.99 2.82 11.19
N VAL A 15 -7.23 2.35 10.20
CA VAL A 15 -6.56 3.18 9.20
C VAL A 15 -7.37 3.08 7.91
N PRO A 16 -8.23 4.06 7.59
CA PRO A 16 -9.21 3.91 6.50
C PRO A 16 -8.59 3.72 5.11
N THR A 17 -7.34 4.14 4.95
CA THR A 17 -6.59 4.07 3.68
C THR A 17 -5.77 2.79 3.55
N ALA A 18 -5.69 1.96 4.60
CA ALA A 18 -5.01 0.68 4.52
C ALA A 18 -5.84 -0.33 3.73
N GLU A 19 -5.16 -1.19 2.98
CA GLU A 19 -5.77 -2.35 2.33
C GLU A 19 -6.23 -3.38 3.37
N GLN A 20 -6.93 -4.42 2.90
CA GLN A 20 -7.54 -5.44 3.77
C GLN A 20 -6.50 -6.18 4.64
N ASP A 21 -5.28 -6.33 4.15
CA ASP A 21 -4.15 -6.94 4.87
C ASP A 21 -3.35 -5.94 5.72
N GLY A 22 -3.78 -4.68 5.76
CA GLY A 22 -3.13 -3.61 6.51
C GLY A 22 -2.04 -2.86 5.75
N LEU A 23 -1.78 -3.18 4.47
CA LEU A 23 -0.82 -2.43 3.65
C LEU A 23 -1.28 -0.98 3.47
N VAL A 24 -0.44 -0.02 3.82
CA VAL A 24 -0.72 1.40 3.63
C VAL A 24 -0.04 1.89 2.35
N PRO A 25 -0.76 2.50 1.40
CA PRO A 25 -0.15 3.07 0.21
C PRO A 25 0.88 4.15 0.56
N THR A 26 2.01 4.15 -0.14
CA THR A 26 3.14 5.07 0.11
C THR A 26 2.73 6.53 -0.05
N SER A 27 1.78 6.83 -0.94
CA SER A 27 1.21 8.18 -1.11
C SER A 27 0.53 8.72 0.15
N GLU A 28 -0.08 7.85 0.95
CA GLU A 28 -0.73 8.23 2.21
C GLU A 28 0.30 8.57 3.30
N LEU A 29 1.50 8.02 3.19
CA LEU A 29 2.61 8.25 4.12
C LEU A 29 3.45 9.49 3.76
N GLU A 30 3.07 10.25 2.72
CA GLU A 30 3.64 11.56 2.43
C GLU A 30 3.10 12.66 3.35
N ASN A 31 1.96 12.38 4.01
CA ASN A 31 1.28 13.22 4.99
C ASN A 31 1.11 12.46 6.31
N ASP A 32 0.64 13.15 7.34
CA ASP A 32 0.34 12.51 8.62
C ASP A 32 -0.79 11.48 8.44
N LEU A 33 -0.57 10.25 8.89
CA LEU A 33 -1.45 9.13 8.66
C LEU A 33 -2.75 9.29 9.46
N MET A 34 -3.87 9.38 8.77
CA MET A 34 -5.19 9.46 9.38
C MET A 34 -5.60 8.12 9.99
N ILE A 35 -6.04 8.15 11.24
CA ILE A 35 -6.64 7.02 11.94
C ILE A 35 -7.99 7.41 12.52
N THR A 36 -8.86 6.43 12.72
CA THR A 36 -10.17 6.62 13.33
C THR A 36 -10.45 5.57 14.39
N PHE A 37 -11.20 5.92 15.42
CA PHE A 37 -11.68 4.96 16.42
C PHE A 37 -12.96 5.47 17.08
N ASP A 38 -13.75 4.55 17.62
CA ASP A 38 -14.99 4.90 18.31
C ASP A 38 -14.68 5.54 19.67
N VAL A 39 -15.44 6.57 20.03
CA VAL A 39 -15.41 7.12 21.39
C VAL A 39 -16.09 6.10 22.32
N PRO A 40 -15.42 5.60 23.36
CA PRO A 40 -16.04 4.65 24.27
C PRO A 40 -17.26 5.24 24.99
N ASP A 41 -18.34 4.45 25.15
CA ASP A 41 -19.61 4.88 25.76
C ASP A 41 -19.49 5.33 27.23
N PHE A 42 -18.38 5.01 27.88
CA PHE A 42 -18.09 5.35 29.27
C PHE A 42 -17.19 6.58 29.43
N VAL A 43 -16.80 7.25 28.34
CA VAL A 43 -16.05 8.51 28.36
C VAL A 43 -16.83 9.58 29.11
N LYS A 44 -16.14 10.32 29.97
CA LYS A 44 -16.64 11.44 30.76
C LYS A 44 -15.94 12.73 30.38
N THR A 45 -16.57 13.85 30.74
CA THR A 45 -15.99 15.17 30.56
C THR A 45 -14.62 15.26 31.24
N GLY A 46 -13.61 15.60 30.44
CA GLY A 46 -12.22 15.76 30.90
C GLY A 46 -11.34 14.55 30.64
N ASP A 47 -11.91 13.39 30.30
CA ASP A 47 -11.13 12.23 29.86
C ASP A 47 -10.38 12.55 28.57
N SER A 48 -9.27 11.86 28.38
CA SER A 48 -8.36 12.10 27.26
C SER A 48 -7.83 10.81 26.67
N TYR A 49 -7.34 10.90 25.45
CA TYR A 49 -6.61 9.84 24.79
C TYR A 49 -5.18 10.27 24.43
N GLN A 50 -4.32 9.30 24.24
CA GLN A 50 -2.95 9.45 23.76
C GLN A 50 -2.72 8.40 22.67
N LEU A 51 -2.24 8.80 21.49
CA LEU A 51 -1.93 7.84 20.44
C LEU A 51 -0.69 7.03 20.81
N LEU A 52 -0.69 5.76 20.42
CA LEU A 52 0.40 4.82 20.60
C LEU A 52 0.82 4.27 19.23
N LEU A 53 2.13 4.22 19.00
CA LEU A 53 2.74 3.53 17.88
C LEU A 53 3.81 2.58 18.42
N ASN A 54 3.71 1.28 18.15
CA ASN A 54 4.59 0.26 18.71
C ASN A 54 4.71 0.39 20.24
N ASN A 55 3.58 0.62 20.91
CA ASN A 55 3.45 0.87 22.35
C ASN A 55 4.17 2.13 22.88
N ARG A 56 4.63 3.01 22.00
CA ARG A 56 5.22 4.32 22.35
C ARG A 56 4.21 5.44 22.11
N GLU A 57 4.13 6.40 23.04
CA GLU A 57 3.29 7.58 22.88
C GLU A 57 3.75 8.46 21.71
N VAL A 58 2.80 8.86 20.88
CA VAL A 58 3.02 9.73 19.72
C VAL A 58 2.12 10.97 19.79
N GLY A 59 2.74 12.14 19.66
CA GLY A 59 2.04 13.42 19.78
C GLY A 59 1.53 13.70 21.19
N PRO A 60 0.82 14.82 21.39
CA PRO A 60 0.27 15.19 22.70
C PRO A 60 -1.03 14.44 22.99
N SER A 61 -1.34 14.30 24.28
CA SER A 61 -2.64 13.80 24.72
C SER A 61 -3.74 14.80 24.37
N GLN A 62 -4.88 14.28 23.89
CA GLN A 62 -6.02 15.08 23.48
C GLN A 62 -7.26 14.69 24.28
N ARG A 63 -8.11 15.66 24.60
CA ARG A 63 -9.39 15.36 25.25
C ARG A 63 -10.31 14.64 24.26
N PHE A 64 -11.07 13.69 24.76
CA PHE A 64 -12.17 13.16 23.96
C PHE A 64 -13.16 14.28 23.63
N PRO A 65 -13.74 14.30 22.42
CA PRO A 65 -14.89 15.14 22.17
C PRO A 65 -16.01 14.72 23.13
N ILE A 66 -16.73 15.69 23.69
CA ILE A 66 -17.91 15.37 24.52
C ILE A 66 -18.97 14.83 23.55
N PRO A 67 -19.36 13.54 23.65
CA PRO A 67 -20.31 12.96 22.71
C PRO A 67 -21.67 13.64 22.86
N ASP A 68 -22.35 13.90 21.74
CA ASP A 68 -23.79 14.09 21.75
C ASP A 68 -24.43 12.72 22.03
N PRO A 69 -25.37 12.59 23.00
CA PRO A 69 -26.03 11.33 23.32
C PRO A 69 -26.72 10.62 22.14
N GLU A 70 -26.91 11.27 20.99
CA GLU A 70 -27.55 10.70 19.79
C GLU A 70 -26.56 10.19 18.71
N THR A 71 -25.24 10.32 18.89
CA THR A 71 -24.26 9.92 17.85
C THR A 71 -23.19 8.96 18.34
N SER A 72 -22.91 7.90 17.56
CA SER A 72 -21.68 7.11 17.71
C SER A 72 -20.50 7.97 17.25
N ALA A 73 -19.99 8.79 18.17
CA ALA A 73 -18.90 9.69 17.89
C ALA A 73 -17.63 8.89 17.56
N LYS A 74 -17.00 9.23 16.43
CA LYS A 74 -15.67 8.73 16.07
C LYS A 74 -14.65 9.83 16.32
N VAL A 75 -13.50 9.45 16.84
CA VAL A 75 -12.31 10.30 16.85
C VAL A 75 -11.63 10.14 15.50
N THR A 76 -11.23 11.26 14.90
CA THR A 76 -10.26 11.29 13.80
C THR A 76 -8.96 11.89 14.34
N ALA A 77 -7.88 11.13 14.25
CA ALA A 77 -6.57 11.53 14.74
C ALA A 77 -5.51 11.29 13.66
N HIS A 78 -4.33 11.88 13.82
CA HIS A 78 -3.27 11.81 12.82
C HIS A 78 -1.97 11.41 13.51
N ILE A 79 -1.30 10.39 12.95
CA ILE A 79 0.05 9.99 13.36
C ILE A 79 1.06 10.70 12.45
N PRO A 80 2.01 11.47 13.00
CA PRO A 80 3.00 12.20 12.20
C PRO A 80 3.74 11.30 11.22
N LYS A 81 3.89 11.75 9.97
CA LYS A 81 4.49 10.93 8.89
C LYS A 81 5.92 10.47 9.16
N ASN A 82 6.67 11.25 9.94
CA ASN A 82 8.05 10.97 10.34
C ASN A 82 8.15 9.77 11.28
N GLU A 83 7.03 9.20 11.71
CA GLU A 83 6.97 7.94 12.44
C GLU A 83 7.08 6.70 11.53
N PHE A 84 6.82 6.85 10.22
CA PHE A 84 6.78 5.77 9.24
C PHE A 84 7.96 5.86 8.26
N VAL A 85 9.18 5.93 8.78
CA VAL A 85 10.41 6.13 7.97
C VAL A 85 10.97 4.83 7.38
N GLY A 86 10.66 3.69 7.98
CA GLY A 86 11.19 2.39 7.54
C GLY A 86 10.09 1.39 7.20
N ASP A 87 10.48 0.38 6.44
CA ASP A 87 9.60 -0.74 6.08
C ASP A 87 9.29 -1.59 7.31
N GLY A 88 8.13 -2.25 7.27
CA GLY A 88 7.75 -3.27 8.24
C GLY A 88 6.39 -3.04 8.88
N MET A 89 6.12 -3.86 9.90
CA MET A 89 4.86 -3.86 10.62
C MET A 89 4.85 -2.80 11.71
N TYR A 90 3.73 -2.08 11.84
CA TYR A 90 3.49 -1.12 12.90
C TYR A 90 2.20 -1.46 13.64
N GLU A 91 2.26 -1.34 14.96
CA GLU A 91 1.11 -1.46 15.86
C GLU A 91 0.58 -0.07 16.20
N ILE A 92 -0.63 0.24 15.76
CA ILE A 92 -1.32 1.49 16.09
C ILE A 92 -2.35 1.22 17.17
N ALA A 93 -2.31 1.98 18.25
CA ALA A 93 -3.27 1.91 19.35
C ALA A 93 -3.56 3.30 19.92
N TYR A 94 -4.47 3.39 20.87
CA TYR A 94 -4.65 4.57 21.71
C TYR A 94 -4.78 4.17 23.17
N ARG A 95 -4.31 5.05 24.05
CA ARG A 95 -4.44 4.96 25.49
C ARG A 95 -5.56 5.89 25.95
N TYR A 96 -6.56 5.35 26.61
CA TYR A 96 -7.58 6.09 27.35
C TYR A 96 -7.05 6.50 28.73
N ILE A 97 -7.33 7.74 29.16
CA ILE A 97 -6.88 8.32 30.42
C ILE A 97 -8.07 8.99 31.11
N THR A 98 -8.47 8.49 32.27
CA THR A 98 -9.61 9.01 33.04
C THR A 98 -9.31 10.35 33.74
N TYR A 99 -10.33 11.18 33.90
CA TYR A 99 -10.33 12.39 34.71
C TYR A 99 -11.56 12.43 35.64
N PRO A 100 -11.39 12.80 36.92
CA PRO A 100 -10.11 12.92 37.63
C PRO A 100 -9.53 11.53 37.96
N GLY A 101 -8.21 11.45 38.17
CA GLY A 101 -7.55 10.26 38.72
C GLY A 101 -6.50 9.61 37.81
N GLY A 102 -6.57 9.81 36.50
CA GLY A 102 -5.51 9.41 35.57
C GLY A 102 -5.31 7.90 35.39
N ASN A 103 -6.32 7.08 35.67
CA ASN A 103 -6.27 5.65 35.33
C ASN A 103 -6.15 5.48 33.82
N ILE A 104 -5.36 4.50 33.40
CA ILE A 104 -5.05 4.24 32.01
C ILE A 104 -5.61 2.90 31.54
N ALA A 105 -6.03 2.84 30.29
CA ALA A 105 -6.36 1.60 29.59
C ALA A 105 -5.95 1.73 28.12
N ASP A 106 -5.23 0.73 27.60
CA ASP A 106 -4.79 0.73 26.20
C ASP A 106 -5.79 -0.03 25.34
N SER A 107 -5.98 0.44 24.10
CA SER A 107 -6.80 -0.24 23.10
C SER A 107 -6.15 -1.52 22.62
N LYS A 108 -6.96 -2.39 22.00
CA LYS A 108 -6.38 -3.39 21.11
C LYS A 108 -5.59 -2.67 19.99
N PRO A 109 -4.45 -3.22 19.55
CA PRO A 109 -3.72 -2.64 18.44
C PRO A 109 -4.43 -2.94 17.10
N ALA A 110 -4.19 -2.07 16.12
CA ALA A 110 -4.38 -2.31 14.71
C ALA A 110 -3.01 -2.51 14.07
N LEU A 111 -2.88 -3.54 13.24
CA LEU A 111 -1.65 -3.81 12.51
C LEU A 111 -1.72 -3.15 11.14
N ILE A 112 -0.68 -2.42 10.81
CA ILE A 112 -0.45 -1.94 9.44
C ILE A 112 0.92 -2.38 8.95
N HIS A 113 1.07 -2.44 7.63
CA HIS A 113 2.32 -2.72 6.95
C HIS A 113 2.72 -1.51 6.11
N VAL A 114 3.96 -1.05 6.30
CA VAL A 114 4.57 0.00 5.48
C VAL A 114 5.63 -0.63 4.62
N ASP A 115 5.58 -0.36 3.32
CA ASP A 115 6.57 -0.81 2.35
C ASP A 115 6.98 0.35 1.45
N ARG A 116 8.25 0.72 1.49
CA ARG A 116 8.88 1.75 0.65
C ARG A 116 9.90 1.14 -0.32
N THR A 117 10.01 -0.19 -0.37
CA THR A 117 10.98 -0.89 -1.19
C THR A 117 10.49 -0.96 -2.63
N LYS A 118 11.25 -0.35 -3.54
CA LYS A 118 10.94 -0.40 -4.97
C LYS A 118 11.14 -1.81 -5.54
N PRO A 119 10.22 -2.29 -6.39
CA PRO A 119 10.40 -3.56 -7.09
C PRO A 119 11.55 -3.50 -8.10
N GLY A 120 12.13 -4.66 -8.41
CA GLY A 120 13.17 -4.81 -9.43
C GLY A 120 14.60 -4.57 -8.95
N ALA A 121 14.84 -4.30 -7.67
CA ALA A 121 16.16 -4.05 -7.11
C ALA A 121 16.94 -2.98 -7.92
N THR A 122 18.19 -3.25 -8.28
CA THR A 122 19.05 -2.32 -9.05
C THR A 122 18.95 -2.51 -10.57
N LEU A 123 18.24 -3.53 -11.06
CA LEU A 123 18.16 -3.85 -12.49
C LEU A 123 16.87 -4.61 -12.81
N LEU A 124 16.14 -4.11 -13.80
CA LEU A 124 15.05 -4.84 -14.45
C LEU A 124 15.51 -5.39 -15.81
N ALA A 125 15.36 -6.71 -15.97
CA ALA A 125 15.70 -7.40 -17.20
C ALA A 125 14.82 -6.92 -18.38
N PRO A 126 15.28 -6.99 -19.63
CA PRO A 126 14.42 -6.69 -20.77
C PRO A 126 13.34 -7.76 -20.94
N LEU A 127 12.22 -7.40 -21.57
CA LEU A 127 11.23 -8.36 -22.05
C LEU A 127 11.87 -9.31 -23.08
N ILE A 128 11.50 -10.58 -22.99
CA ILE A 128 11.96 -11.62 -23.92
C ILE A 128 10.90 -11.84 -24.98
N PHE A 129 11.30 -11.77 -26.25
CA PHE A 129 10.43 -12.03 -27.39
C PHE A 129 10.93 -13.26 -28.15
N PRO A 130 10.57 -14.49 -27.73
CA PRO A 130 10.93 -15.68 -28.46
C PRO A 130 10.17 -15.71 -29.78
N THR A 131 10.85 -15.47 -30.89
CA THR A 131 10.25 -15.46 -32.23
C THR A 131 9.56 -16.79 -32.57
N ALA A 132 8.43 -16.71 -33.29
CA ALA A 132 8.09 -17.75 -34.27
C ALA A 132 7.39 -17.18 -35.52
N THR A 133 6.45 -16.25 -35.42
CA THR A 133 5.93 -15.48 -36.57
C THR A 133 5.18 -14.28 -36.02
N PHE A 134 5.39 -13.08 -36.58
CA PHE A 134 4.45 -11.99 -36.36
C PHE A 134 3.09 -12.40 -36.95
N GLY A 135 2.23 -13.01 -36.15
CA GLY A 135 0.80 -13.05 -36.45
C GLY A 135 0.19 -11.65 -36.27
N ASP A 136 -1.00 -11.58 -35.69
CA ASP A 136 -1.63 -10.32 -35.30
C ASP A 136 -1.06 -9.77 -33.98
N GLN A 137 -0.38 -10.60 -33.18
CA GLN A 137 0.16 -10.23 -31.88
C GLN A 137 1.60 -10.73 -31.67
N LEU A 138 2.38 -9.92 -30.96
CA LEU A 138 3.69 -10.23 -30.42
C LEU A 138 3.53 -10.40 -28.90
N VAL A 139 4.00 -11.52 -28.34
CA VAL A 139 3.93 -11.75 -26.89
C VAL A 139 5.31 -11.50 -26.28
N GLY A 140 5.38 -10.56 -25.36
CA GLY A 140 6.56 -10.34 -24.51
C GLY A 140 6.48 -11.18 -23.26
N LEU A 141 7.55 -11.90 -22.97
CA LEU A 141 7.68 -12.72 -21.76
C LEU A 141 8.53 -11.98 -20.73
N LEU A 142 8.01 -11.89 -19.51
CA LEU A 142 8.75 -11.43 -18.34
C LEU A 142 8.90 -12.59 -17.34
N PRO A 143 10.11 -13.15 -17.17
CA PRO A 143 10.34 -14.26 -16.24
C PRO A 143 10.12 -13.92 -14.77
N GLY A 144 10.13 -12.62 -14.42
CA GLY A 144 9.94 -12.11 -13.07
C GLY A 144 10.97 -11.04 -12.71
N TYR A 145 10.86 -10.51 -11.50
CA TYR A 145 11.75 -9.49 -10.95
C TYR A 145 11.83 -9.60 -9.42
N SER A 146 12.82 -8.94 -8.82
CA SER A 146 12.99 -8.94 -7.36
C SER A 146 11.81 -8.23 -6.69
N GLY A 147 11.21 -8.85 -5.68
CA GLY A 147 10.03 -8.31 -4.99
C GLY A 147 8.72 -8.46 -5.77
N MET A 148 8.67 -9.37 -6.75
CA MET A 148 7.45 -9.64 -7.51
C MET A 148 6.36 -10.26 -6.63
N GLU A 149 5.22 -9.58 -6.54
CA GLU A 149 4.05 -10.04 -5.81
C GLU A 149 2.76 -9.93 -6.65
N PRO A 150 1.73 -10.76 -6.35
CA PRO A 150 0.43 -10.62 -7.00
C PRO A 150 -0.16 -9.24 -6.72
N GLY A 151 -0.70 -8.60 -7.73
CA GLY A 151 -1.28 -7.25 -7.63
C GLY A 151 -0.36 -6.14 -8.15
N ASP A 152 0.95 -6.38 -8.28
CA ASP A 152 1.88 -5.45 -8.93
C ASP A 152 1.43 -5.12 -10.35
N ILE A 153 1.66 -3.88 -10.78
CA ILE A 153 1.32 -3.40 -12.11
C ILE A 153 2.59 -3.20 -12.93
N ILE A 154 2.68 -3.94 -14.04
CA ILE A 154 3.72 -3.76 -15.06
C ILE A 154 3.14 -2.87 -16.15
N GLN A 155 3.70 -1.66 -16.29
CA GLN A 155 3.35 -0.73 -17.36
C GLN A 155 4.45 -0.74 -18.42
N THR A 156 4.13 -1.19 -19.63
CA THR A 156 5.08 -1.17 -20.75
C THR A 156 5.17 0.21 -21.38
N LEU A 157 6.30 0.50 -22.03
CA LEU A 157 6.60 1.74 -22.73
C LEU A 157 7.08 1.40 -24.13
N LEU A 158 6.37 1.88 -25.15
CA LEU A 158 6.69 1.75 -26.58
C LEU A 158 7.30 3.07 -27.05
N ASN A 159 8.61 3.11 -27.26
CA ASN A 159 9.36 4.35 -27.55
C ASN A 159 9.05 5.48 -26.56
N GLY A 160 8.92 5.13 -25.27
CA GLY A 160 8.59 6.05 -24.19
C GLY A 160 7.10 6.39 -24.03
N VAL A 161 6.21 5.88 -24.89
CA VAL A 161 4.76 6.06 -24.78
C VAL A 161 4.12 4.86 -24.10
N ALA A 162 3.13 5.07 -23.22
CA ALA A 162 2.45 3.98 -22.53
C ALA A 162 1.87 2.93 -23.50
N GLY A 163 2.31 1.69 -23.34
CA GLY A 163 1.80 0.52 -24.04
C GLY A 163 0.81 -0.28 -23.18
N PRO A 164 0.58 -1.56 -23.51
CA PRO A 164 -0.20 -2.48 -22.67
C PRO A 164 0.32 -2.54 -21.23
N ALA A 165 -0.60 -2.64 -20.28
CA ALA A 165 -0.28 -2.90 -18.88
C ALA A 165 -0.70 -4.33 -18.50
N HIS A 166 -0.03 -4.89 -17.51
CA HIS A 166 -0.34 -6.22 -16.95
C HIS A 166 -0.34 -6.16 -15.43
N GLN A 167 -1.35 -6.76 -14.80
CA GLN A 167 -1.36 -6.95 -13.34
C GLN A 167 -0.89 -8.35 -13.03
N VAL A 168 0.15 -8.46 -12.20
CA VAL A 168 0.74 -9.74 -11.81
C VAL A 168 -0.29 -10.62 -11.10
N GLN A 169 -0.41 -11.86 -11.56
CA GLN A 169 -1.30 -12.87 -11.01
C GLN A 169 -0.55 -13.87 -10.12
N ALA A 170 -1.26 -14.52 -9.20
CA ALA A 170 -0.65 -15.45 -8.25
C ALA A 170 0.01 -16.67 -8.91
N ASP A 171 -0.49 -17.13 -10.06
CA ASP A 171 0.08 -18.27 -10.80
C ASP A 171 1.36 -17.91 -11.56
N GLU A 172 1.58 -16.62 -11.85
CA GLU A 172 2.77 -16.11 -12.55
C GLU A 172 4.04 -16.09 -11.68
N LEU A 173 3.88 -16.29 -10.37
CA LEU A 173 5.01 -16.43 -9.45
C LEU A 173 5.64 -17.83 -9.50
N THR A 174 4.92 -18.85 -9.99
CA THR A 174 5.34 -20.25 -9.82
C THR A 174 5.09 -21.16 -11.02
N LEU A 175 4.04 -20.93 -11.81
CA LEU A 175 3.57 -21.89 -12.81
C LEU A 175 3.88 -21.48 -14.25
N ARG A 176 3.93 -20.17 -14.53
CA ARG A 176 4.14 -19.63 -15.87
C ARG A 176 4.82 -18.26 -15.83
N PRO A 177 5.54 -17.84 -16.87
CA PRO A 177 6.01 -16.46 -16.97
C PRO A 177 4.83 -15.50 -17.14
N ILE A 178 5.08 -14.22 -16.89
CA ILE A 178 4.15 -13.15 -17.28
C ILE A 178 4.19 -13.02 -18.81
N GLU A 179 3.00 -12.98 -19.42
CA GLU A 179 2.82 -12.82 -20.86
C GLU A 179 2.10 -11.51 -21.15
N ILE A 180 2.74 -10.61 -21.89
CA ILE A 180 2.18 -9.31 -22.25
C ILE A 180 1.94 -9.28 -23.77
N PRO A 181 0.68 -9.28 -24.23
CA PRO A 181 0.37 -9.24 -25.65
C PRO A 181 0.44 -7.81 -26.20
N PHE A 182 1.21 -7.64 -27.27
CA PHE A 182 1.29 -6.42 -28.05
C PHE A 182 0.63 -6.66 -29.40
N SER A 183 -0.41 -5.89 -29.74
CA SER A 183 -0.98 -5.96 -31.08
C SER A 183 -0.04 -5.34 -32.11
N ARG A 184 -0.03 -5.92 -33.31
CA ARG A 184 0.76 -5.41 -34.44
C ARG A 184 0.40 -3.97 -34.76
N GLU A 185 -0.89 -3.63 -34.75
CA GLU A 185 -1.38 -2.28 -35.05
C GLU A 185 -0.83 -1.27 -34.05
N HIS A 186 -0.81 -1.61 -32.76
CA HIS A 186 -0.23 -0.74 -31.74
C HIS A 186 1.27 -0.57 -31.94
N LEU A 187 2.02 -1.65 -32.19
CA LEU A 187 3.46 -1.53 -32.43
C LEU A 187 3.77 -0.65 -33.65
N GLN A 188 3.03 -0.79 -34.74
CA GLN A 188 3.20 0.01 -35.96
C GLN A 188 2.80 1.48 -35.79
N ALA A 189 1.90 1.79 -34.85
CA ALA A 189 1.57 3.17 -34.52
C ALA A 189 2.75 3.93 -33.87
N HIS A 190 3.68 3.21 -33.23
CA HIS A 190 4.79 3.81 -32.48
C HIS A 190 6.12 3.84 -33.26
N ALA A 191 6.28 3.04 -34.33
CA ALA A 191 7.41 3.15 -35.25
C ALA A 191 7.14 2.47 -36.60
N ALA A 192 7.83 2.93 -37.63
CA ALA A 192 7.79 2.31 -38.96
C ALA A 192 8.69 1.06 -39.09
N GLU A 193 9.82 1.01 -38.37
CA GLU A 193 10.82 -0.05 -38.56
C GLU A 193 11.18 -0.80 -37.27
N THR A 194 11.39 -0.09 -36.17
CA THR A 194 11.84 -0.68 -34.90
C THR A 194 11.20 0.02 -33.73
N VAL A 195 10.70 -0.76 -32.78
CA VAL A 195 10.13 -0.27 -31.53
C VAL A 195 11.05 -0.68 -30.39
N SER A 196 11.42 0.28 -29.54
CA SER A 196 12.00 0.03 -28.22
C SER A 196 10.86 -0.26 -27.25
N ILE A 197 10.94 -1.41 -26.58
CA ILE A 197 9.97 -1.81 -25.56
C ILE A 197 10.67 -1.89 -24.22
N GLU A 198 10.23 -1.06 -23.29
CA GLU A 198 10.66 -1.02 -21.90
C GLU A 198 9.45 -1.26 -20.98
N TYR A 199 9.68 -1.40 -19.68
CA TYR A 199 8.62 -1.38 -18.70
C TYR A 199 9.06 -0.78 -17.37
N VAL A 200 8.08 -0.37 -16.58
CA VAL A 200 8.20 -0.06 -15.15
C VAL A 200 7.24 -0.95 -14.38
N VAL A 201 7.58 -1.23 -13.13
CA VAL A 201 6.74 -1.96 -12.19
C VAL A 201 6.34 -1.01 -11.06
N THR A 202 5.06 -1.03 -10.71
CA THR A 202 4.53 -0.40 -9.50
C THR A 202 4.01 -1.49 -8.59
N ASP A 203 4.53 -1.59 -7.37
CA ASP A 203 4.03 -2.55 -6.39
C ASP A 203 2.66 -2.14 -5.82
N ARG A 204 2.08 -2.98 -4.96
CA ARG A 204 0.81 -2.68 -4.27
C ARG A 204 0.90 -1.46 -3.35
N ALA A 205 2.06 -1.19 -2.77
CA ALA A 205 2.29 -0.02 -1.94
C ALA A 205 2.46 1.28 -2.77
N GLY A 206 2.52 1.18 -4.10
CA GLY A 206 2.71 2.30 -5.01
C GLY A 206 4.18 2.66 -5.27
N ASN A 207 5.16 1.87 -4.82
CA ASN A 207 6.56 2.12 -5.13
C ASN A 207 6.85 1.77 -6.59
N VAL A 208 7.37 2.75 -7.32
CA VAL A 208 7.73 2.60 -8.74
C VAL A 208 9.19 2.21 -8.88
N SER A 209 9.45 1.15 -9.65
CA SER A 209 10.77 0.67 -10.01
C SER A 209 11.57 1.68 -10.85
N ILE A 210 12.82 1.35 -11.14
CA ILE A 210 13.53 1.91 -12.29
C ILE A 210 12.87 1.44 -13.60
N THR A 211 13.21 2.05 -14.73
CA THR A 211 12.86 1.53 -16.06
C THR A 211 13.72 0.30 -16.39
N SER A 212 13.13 -0.70 -17.03
CA SER A 212 13.84 -1.87 -17.53
C SER A 212 14.88 -1.53 -18.58
N LEU A 213 15.79 -2.48 -18.85
CA LEU A 213 16.55 -2.44 -20.09
C LEU A 213 15.59 -2.52 -21.29
N PRO A 214 15.89 -1.83 -22.41
CA PRO A 214 15.05 -1.86 -23.59
C PRO A 214 15.21 -3.17 -24.37
N ALA A 215 14.10 -3.68 -24.87
CA ALA A 215 14.06 -4.74 -25.87
C ALA A 215 13.74 -4.13 -27.24
N MET A 216 14.62 -4.34 -28.21
CA MET A 216 14.44 -3.80 -29.57
C MET A 216 13.72 -4.82 -30.45
N VAL A 217 12.56 -4.43 -30.96
CA VAL A 217 11.73 -5.27 -31.83
C VAL A 217 11.71 -4.68 -33.24
N SER A 218 12.19 -5.44 -34.21
CA SER A 218 12.07 -5.11 -35.64
C SER A 218 10.67 -5.45 -36.13
N LEU A 219 9.97 -4.48 -36.71
CA LEU A 219 8.65 -4.66 -37.33
C LEU A 219 8.71 -5.08 -38.80
N LYS A 220 9.93 -5.20 -39.36
CA LYS A 220 10.13 -5.71 -40.72
C LYS A 220 9.76 -7.19 -40.78
N LEU A 221 8.83 -7.51 -41.68
CA LEU A 221 8.42 -8.86 -42.07
C LEU A 221 9.59 -9.65 -42.68
#